data_AF-A0A9E0X3F2-F1
#
_entry.id   AF-A0A9E0X3F2-F1
#
_cell.length_a   1.000
_cell.length_b   1.000
_cell.length_c   1.000
_cell.angle_alpha   90.00
_cell.angle_beta   90.00
_cell.angle_gamma   90.00
#
_symmetry.space_group_name_H-M   'P 1'
#
loop_
_entity.id
_entity.type
_entity.pdbx_description
1 polymer ?
#
loop_
_entity_poly.entity_id
_entity_poly.type
_entity_poly.pdbx_seq_one_letter_code
_entity_poly.pdbx_strand_id
1 'polypeptide(L)'
;MEARTSRPLLLAAVGRGSQHAGQQRLLLTVMHAAQDRVKQMVATIRAGLDTIRGNAPQLAAPERWPALVHYIVDRIIAAMRVDLRPLTPLESG
;
A
#
# COMPACT_ATOMS: atom_id res chain seq x y z
N MET A 1 -14.45 -9.25 21.81
CA MET A 1 -13.23 -9.39 20.99
C MET A 1 -12.92 -8.04 20.32
N GLU A 2 -12.24 -7.14 21.03
CA GLU A 2 -12.02 -5.76 20.59
C GLU A 2 -11.01 -5.70 19.44
N ALA A 3 -11.43 -5.18 18.28
CA ALA A 3 -10.52 -4.80 17.22
C ALA A 3 -9.75 -3.53 17.65
N ARG A 4 -8.60 -3.71 18.29
CA ARG A 4 -7.72 -2.61 18.73
C ARG A 4 -6.82 -2.09 17.61
N THR A 5 -6.59 -2.88 16.57
CA THR A 5 -5.78 -2.49 15.41
C THR A 5 -6.59 -1.76 14.33
N SER A 6 -7.91 -1.87 14.34
CA SER A 6 -8.78 -1.20 13.37
C SER A 6 -9.04 0.27 13.72
N ARG A 7 -9.20 0.59 15.01
CA ARG A 7 -9.56 1.94 15.47
C ARG A 7 -8.50 3.01 15.20
N PRO A 8 -7.20 2.81 15.49
CA PRO A 8 -6.18 3.83 15.20
C PRO A 8 -5.95 4.04 13.70
N LEU A 9 -6.07 2.96 12.90
CA LEU A 9 -5.87 3.02 11.46
C LEU A 9 -7.08 3.65 10.73
N LEU A 10 -8.30 3.42 11.25
CA LEU A 10 -9.52 4.15 10.86
C LEU A 10 -9.43 5.65 11.17
N LEU A 11 -8.70 6.05 12.22
CA LEU A 11 -8.53 7.47 12.54
C LEU A 11 -7.52 8.14 11.61
N ALA A 12 -6.45 7.46 11.18
CA ALA A 12 -5.47 8.04 10.27
C ALA A 12 -6.08 8.45 8.93
N ALA A 13 -6.97 7.60 8.37
CA ALA A 13 -7.74 7.90 7.17
C ALA A 13 -8.98 7.01 7.01
N VAL A 14 -10.05 7.56 6.41
CA VAL A 14 -11.25 6.82 5.98
C VAL A 14 -11.44 6.96 4.47
N GLY A 15 -11.62 5.84 3.78
CA GLY A 15 -11.86 5.79 2.33
C GLY A 15 -13.33 5.59 1.97
N ARG A 16 -13.83 6.35 0.99
CA ARG A 16 -15.14 6.16 0.36
C ARG A 16 -14.96 5.93 -1.14
N GLY A 17 -15.34 4.75 -1.60
CA GLY A 17 -15.43 4.45 -3.03
C GLY A 17 -16.71 5.01 -3.66
N SER A 18 -16.61 5.55 -4.86
CA SER A 18 -17.77 5.91 -5.68
C SER A 18 -17.51 5.61 -7.16
N GLN A 19 -18.59 5.41 -7.89
CA GLN A 19 -18.56 5.15 -9.32
C GLN A 19 -19.45 6.19 -9.98
N HIS A 20 -18.90 6.98 -10.89
CA HIS A 20 -19.68 7.96 -11.61
C HIS A 20 -19.13 8.10 -13.04
N ALA A 21 -20.04 8.07 -14.03
CA ALA A 21 -19.71 8.14 -15.44
C ALA A 21 -18.60 7.15 -15.87
N GLY A 22 -18.66 5.91 -15.38
CA GLY A 22 -17.67 4.86 -15.68
C GLY A 22 -16.32 5.00 -14.98
N GLN A 23 -16.09 6.06 -14.19
CA GLN A 23 -14.85 6.27 -13.44
C GLN A 23 -15.00 5.77 -12.00
N GLN A 24 -14.11 4.85 -11.59
CA GLN A 24 -13.91 4.50 -10.18
C GLN A 24 -13.18 5.64 -9.47
N ARG A 25 -13.69 6.11 -8.34
CA ARG A 25 -13.06 7.14 -7.50
C ARG A 25 -12.98 6.67 -6.06
N LEU A 26 -11.87 6.99 -5.39
CA LEU A 26 -11.67 6.75 -3.97
C LEU A 26 -11.38 8.08 -3.27
N LEU A 27 -12.33 8.56 -2.46
CA LEU A 27 -12.15 9.72 -1.61
C LEU A 27 -11.51 9.28 -0.29
N LEU A 28 -10.36 9.85 0.08
CA LEU A 28 -9.69 9.58 1.35
C LEU A 28 -9.80 10.81 2.25
N THR A 29 -10.53 10.68 3.36
CA THR A 29 -10.55 11.67 4.43
C THR A 29 -9.43 11.32 5.40
N VAL A 30 -8.41 12.16 5.51
CA VAL A 30 -7.21 11.91 6.31
C VAL A 30 -7.11 12.89 7.46
N MET A 31 -6.58 12.48 8.61
CA MET A 31 -6.14 13.43 9.62
C MET A 31 -4.98 14.26 9.07
N HIS A 32 -4.93 15.56 9.40
CA HIS A 32 -3.87 16.45 8.92
C HIS A 32 -2.47 15.91 9.24
N ALA A 33 -2.27 15.41 10.46
CA ALA A 33 -1.01 14.80 10.91
C ALA A 33 -0.60 13.54 10.13
N ALA A 34 -1.52 12.88 9.41
CA ALA A 34 -1.27 11.69 8.62
C ALA A 34 -1.25 11.98 7.10
N GLN A 35 -1.48 13.22 6.68
CA GLN A 35 -1.72 13.58 5.28
C GLN A 35 -0.56 13.16 4.38
N ASP A 36 0.68 13.48 4.74
CA ASP A 36 1.85 13.18 3.91
C ASP A 36 2.13 11.68 3.85
N ARG A 37 1.98 10.97 4.97
CA ARG A 37 2.11 9.51 5.02
C ARG A 37 1.10 8.83 4.11
N VAL A 38 -0.17 9.25 4.15
CA VAL A 38 -1.23 8.66 3.30
C VAL A 38 -0.97 8.97 1.82
N LYS A 39 -0.55 10.20 1.48
CA LYS A 39 -0.15 10.54 0.10
C LYS A 39 0.99 9.65 -0.41
N GLN A 40 2.01 9.43 0.41
CA GLN A 40 3.15 8.58 0.06
C GLN A 40 2.73 7.13 -0.15
N MET A 41 1.85 6.60 0.70
CA MET A 41 1.28 5.26 0.55
C MET A 41 0.50 5.13 -0.76
N VAL A 42 -0.36 6.09 -1.09
CA VAL A 42 -1.13 6.11 -2.35
C VAL A 42 -0.20 6.18 -3.56
N ALA A 43 0.82 7.04 -3.53
CA ALA A 43 1.81 7.14 -4.60
C ALA A 43 2.57 5.82 -4.81
N THR A 44 2.94 5.14 -3.71
CA THR A 44 3.63 3.86 -3.75
C THR A 44 2.74 2.76 -4.35
N ILE A 45 1.47 2.71 -3.97
CA ILE A 45 0.50 1.75 -4.55
C ILE A 45 0.32 2.02 -6.04
N ARG A 46 0.16 3.30 -6.43
CA ARG A 46 0.02 3.69 -7.85
C ARG A 46 1.23 3.25 -8.66
N ALA A 47 2.44 3.53 -8.18
CA ALA A 47 3.67 3.12 -8.87
C ALA A 47 3.77 1.60 -9.05
N GLY A 48 3.33 0.83 -8.05
CA GLY A 48 3.29 -0.64 -8.17
C GLY A 48 2.28 -1.14 -9.19
N LEU A 49 1.07 -0.58 -9.17
CA LEU A 49 0.04 -0.90 -10.17
C LEU A 49 0.47 -0.50 -11.59
N ASP A 50 1.13 0.64 -11.76
CA ASP A 50 1.66 1.09 -13.05
C ASP A 50 2.77 0.16 -13.55
N THR A 51 3.62 -0.35 -12.66
CA THR A 51 4.65 -1.36 -12.99
C THR A 51 4.01 -2.64 -13.53
N ILE A 52 2.97 -3.14 -12.85
CA ILE A 52 2.25 -4.34 -13.27
C ILE A 52 1.53 -4.10 -14.59
N ARG A 53 0.89 -2.94 -14.75
CA ARG A 53 0.20 -2.55 -15.98
C ARG A 53 1.17 -2.42 -17.18
N GLY A 54 2.39 -1.93 -16.96
CA GLY A 54 3.42 -1.85 -17.99
C GLY A 54 3.91 -3.23 -18.45
N ASN A 55 3.95 -4.20 -17.54
CA ASN A 55 4.38 -5.58 -17.83
C ASN A 55 3.23 -6.51 -18.25
N ALA A 56 1.98 -6.13 -17.98
CA ALA A 56 0.77 -6.90 -18.32
C ALA A 56 0.60 -7.27 -19.83
N PRO A 57 1.04 -6.46 -20.82
CA PRO A 57 1.00 -6.84 -22.23
C PRO A 57 1.96 -7.99 -22.58
N GLN A 58 3.01 -8.20 -21.77
CA GLN A 58 4.04 -9.20 -21.98
C GLN A 58 3.73 -10.54 -21.28
N LEU A 59 2.67 -10.56 -20.45
CA LEU A 59 2.20 -11.72 -19.73
C LEU A 59 0.98 -12.32 -20.45
N ALA A 60 0.98 -13.64 -20.65
CA ALA A 60 -0.21 -14.34 -21.12
C ALA A 60 -1.34 -14.17 -20.10
N ALA A 61 -2.60 -14.17 -20.55
CA ALA A 61 -3.78 -13.99 -19.69
C ALA A 61 -3.76 -14.82 -18.37
N PRO A 62 -3.34 -16.11 -18.35
CA PRO A 62 -3.27 -16.88 -17.10
C PRO A 62 -2.15 -16.43 -16.15
N GLU A 63 -1.10 -15.76 -16.62
CA GLU A 63 0.09 -15.40 -15.85
C GLU A 63 -0.05 -14.06 -15.12
N ARG A 64 -1.00 -13.22 -15.55
CA ARG A 64 -1.21 -11.87 -14.99
C ARG A 64 -1.59 -11.87 -13.51
N TRP A 65 -2.48 -12.77 -13.11
CA TRP A 65 -2.94 -12.85 -11.71
C TRP A 65 -1.84 -13.37 -10.77
N PRO A 66 -1.14 -14.49 -11.08
CA PRO A 66 0.04 -14.90 -10.32
C PRO A 66 1.10 -13.80 -10.22
N ALA A 67 1.47 -13.15 -11.33
CA ALA A 67 2.48 -12.09 -11.33
C ALA A 67 2.10 -10.90 -10.43
N LEU A 68 0.82 -10.50 -10.43
CA LEU A 68 0.29 -9.48 -9.52
C LEU A 68 0.42 -9.91 -8.05
N VAL A 69 0.03 -11.14 -7.72
CA VAL A 69 0.11 -11.66 -6.35
C VAL A 69 1.56 -11.73 -5.87
N HIS A 70 2.47 -12.26 -6.69
CA HIS A 70 3.90 -12.32 -6.39
C HIS A 70 4.48 -10.92 -6.13
N TYR A 71 4.18 -9.96 -7.02
CA TYR A 71 4.62 -8.58 -6.85
C TYR A 71 4.14 -7.97 -5.51
N ILE A 72 2.86 -8.17 -5.15
CA ILE A 72 2.31 -7.66 -3.89
C ILE A 72 3.00 -8.31 -2.68
N VAL A 73 3.15 -9.64 -2.70
CA VAL A 73 3.78 -10.41 -1.61
C VAL A 73 5.25 -10.00 -1.41
N ASP A 74 6.02 -9.88 -2.49
CA ASP A 74 7.43 -9.46 -2.44
C ASP A 74 7.57 -8.06 -1.84
N ARG A 75 6.66 -7.14 -2.20
CA ARG A 75 6.65 -5.77 -1.64
C ARG A 75 6.30 -5.76 -0.16
N ILE A 76 5.37 -6.60 0.29
CA ILE A 76 5.02 -6.73 1.72
C ILE A 76 6.19 -7.32 2.50
N ILE A 77 6.83 -8.38 2.00
CA ILE A 77 8.01 -9.00 2.63
C ILE A 77 9.17 -8.01 2.71
N ALA A 78 9.43 -7.26 1.63
CA ALA A 78 10.46 -6.23 1.63
C ALA A 78 10.19 -5.13 2.67
N ALA A 79 8.94 -4.66 2.79
CA ALA A 79 8.56 -3.67 3.79
C ALA A 79 8.76 -4.19 5.23
N MET A 80 8.33 -5.42 5.52
CA MET A 80 8.52 -6.03 6.84
C MET A 80 9.99 -6.22 7.21
N ARG A 81 10.86 -6.47 6.22
CA ARG A 81 12.32 -6.55 6.43
C ARG A 81 12.96 -5.21 6.77
N VAL A 82 12.42 -4.10 6.26
CA VAL A 82 12.88 -2.75 6.62
C VAL A 82 12.57 -2.45 8.08
N ASP A 83 11.40 -2.85 8.57
CA ASP A 83 11.00 -2.64 9.97
C ASP A 83 11.78 -3.52 10.96
N LEU A 84 12.30 -4.68 10.51
CA LEU A 84 13.07 -5.63 11.32
C LEU A 84 14.59 -5.40 11.31
N ARG A 85 15.08 -4.33 10.66
CA ARG A 85 16.51 -4.01 10.71
C ARG A 85 16.87 -3.74 12.19
N PRO A 86 17.83 -4.45 12.80
CA PRO A 86 18.17 -4.25 14.20
C PRO A 86 18.50 -2.77 14.41
N LEU A 87 17.94 -2.16 15.45
CA LEU A 87 18.49 -0.95 16.04
C LEU A 87 19.96 -1.30 16.32
N THR A 88 20.89 -0.75 15.54
CA THR A 88 22.31 -0.85 15.86
C THR A 88 22.46 -0.47 17.33
N PRO A 89 23.10 -1.31 18.17
CA PRO A 89 23.39 -0.90 19.53
C PRO A 89 24.07 0.46 19.45
N LEU A 90 23.56 1.43 20.22
CA LEU A 90 24.24 2.69 20.43
C LEU A 90 25.66 2.34 20.83
N GLU A 91 26.60 2.60 19.93
CA GLU A 91 28.02 2.49 20.20
C GLU A 91 28.26 3.32 21.46
N SER A 92 28.60 2.60 22.53
CA SER A 92 28.96 3.17 23.81
C SER A 92 30.30 3.88 23.64
N GLY A 93 30.27 5.20 23.69
CA GLY A 93 31.43 6.07 23.88
C GLY A 93 31.27 6.83 25.18
#